data_AF-A0A2H0ELM6-F1
#
_entry.id   AF-A0A2H0ELM6-F1
#
_cell.length_a   1.000
_cell.length_b   1.000
_cell.length_c   1.000
_cell.angle_alpha   90.00
_cell.angle_beta   90.00
_cell.angle_gamma   90.00
#
_symmetry.space_group_name_H-M   'P 1'
#
loop_
_entity.id
_entity.type
_entity.pdbx_description
1 polymer ?
#
loop_
_entity_poly.entity_id
_entity_poly.type
_entity_poly.pdbx_seq_one_letter_code
_entity_poly.pdbx_strand_id
1 'polypeptide(L)' 'DREIAWDDGILGPQHVAAGAVSDPVLIREDGTVLYTLASVVDDAEMGVTDVVRGADHVTNTAAQIQIFAA' A
#
# COMPACT_ATOMS: atom_id res chain seq x y z
N ASP A 1 -11.75 6.98 14.37
CA ASP A 1 -11.10 6.72 13.07
C ASP A 1 -10.47 5.34 13.06
N ARG A 2 -10.51 4.64 11.93
CA ARG A 2 -9.90 3.31 11.77
C ARG A 2 -8.38 3.47 11.65
N GLU A 3 -7.61 2.66 12.37
CA GLU A 3 -6.15 2.58 12.18
C GLU A 3 -5.79 1.55 11.11
N ILE A 4 -4.75 1.86 10.36
CA ILE A 4 -4.06 0.94 9.46
C ILE A 4 -2.74 0.62 10.15
N ALA A 5 -2.54 -0.64 10.54
CA ALA A 5 -1.36 -1.08 11.25
C ALA A 5 -0.77 -2.33 10.58
N TRP A 6 0.55 -2.45 10.62
CA TRP A 6 1.28 -3.63 10.14
C TRP A 6 2.56 -3.82 10.94
N ASP A 7 3.10 -5.03 10.90
CA ASP A 7 4.41 -5.34 11.46
C ASP A 7 5.44 -5.32 10.32
N ASP A 8 6.29 -4.31 10.31
CA ASP A 8 7.38 -4.22 9.34
C ASP A 8 8.57 -5.09 9.78
N GLY A 9 9.08 -5.92 8.88
CA GLY A 9 10.16 -6.87 9.20
C GLY A 9 11.48 -6.24 9.64
N ILE A 10 11.71 -4.94 9.40
CA ILE A 10 12.93 -4.22 9.80
C ILE A 10 12.61 -3.10 10.80
N LEU A 11 11.57 -2.32 10.55
CA LEU A 11 11.21 -1.15 11.36
C LEU A 11 10.30 -1.50 12.54
N GLY A 12 9.79 -2.74 12.60
CA GLY A 12 8.85 -3.20 13.61
C GLY A 12 7.45 -2.60 13.42
N PRO A 13 6.62 -2.54 14.49
CA PRO A 13 5.23 -2.11 14.39
C PRO A 13 5.07 -0.69 13.83
N GLN A 14 4.28 -0.57 12.76
CA GLN A 14 3.92 0.71 12.13
C GLN A 14 2.41 0.90 12.17
N HIS A 15 1.97 2.17 12.23
CA HIS A 15 0.56 2.51 12.14
C HIS A 15 0.35 3.89 11.51
N VAL A 16 -0.80 4.06 10.86
CA VAL A 16 -1.28 5.33 10.30
C VAL A 16 -2.79 5.42 10.52
N ALA A 17 -3.26 6.59 10.95
CA ALA A 17 -4.70 6.87 11.00
C ALA A 17 -5.27 6.90 9.58
N ALA A 18 -6.33 6.15 9.29
CA ALA A 18 -6.89 6.07 7.94
C ALA A 18 -7.29 7.45 7.38
N GLY A 19 -7.81 8.33 8.23
CA GLY A 19 -8.15 9.71 7.84
C GLY A 19 -6.94 10.61 7.52
N ALA A 20 -5.71 10.19 7.84
CA ALA A 20 -4.48 10.88 7.47
C ALA A 20 -3.95 10.44 6.08
N VAL A 21 -4.51 9.38 5.49
CA VAL A 21 -4.18 8.92 4.14
C VAL A 21 -5.20 9.52 3.18
N SER A 22 -4.76 10.42 2.30
CA SER A 22 -5.60 10.92 1.22
C SER A 22 -5.93 9.81 0.21
N ASP A 23 -7.09 9.91 -0.45
CA ASP A 23 -7.47 9.01 -1.53
C ASP A 23 -6.43 9.07 -2.67
N PRO A 24 -5.72 7.98 -2.97
CA PRO A 24 -4.72 7.99 -4.02
C PRO A 24 -5.40 7.92 -5.39
N VAL A 25 -4.82 8.64 -6.36
CA VAL A 25 -5.11 8.35 -7.78
C VAL A 25 -4.59 6.95 -8.09
N LEU A 26 -5.43 6.09 -8.69
CA LEU A 26 -5.05 4.74 -9.06
C LEU A 26 -4.83 4.59 -10.57
N ILE A 27 -5.63 5.30 -11.36
CA ILE A 27 -5.58 5.32 -12.82
C ILE A 27 -5.68 6.78 -13.26
N ARG A 28 -4.78 7.21 -14.15
CA ARG A 28 -4.83 8.57 -14.74
C ARG A 28 -5.93 8.67 -15.79
N GLU A 29 -6.26 9.89 -16.17
CA GLU A 29 -7.23 10.16 -17.25
C GLU A 29 -6.84 9.51 -18.58
N ASP A 30 -5.54 9.39 -18.86
CA ASP A 30 -5.02 8.72 -20.06
C ASP A 30 -5.05 7.18 -20.00
N GLY A 31 -5.59 6.60 -18.92
CA GLY A 31 -5.65 5.15 -18.70
C GLY A 31 -4.39 4.54 -18.08
N THR A 32 -3.36 5.33 -17.79
CA THR A 32 -2.14 4.82 -17.13
C THR A 32 -2.46 4.36 -15.71
N VAL A 33 -2.23 3.07 -15.44
CA VAL A 33 -2.32 2.50 -14.08
C VAL A 33 -1.10 2.94 -13.27
N LEU A 34 -1.33 3.44 -12.05
CA LEU A 34 -0.27 3.89 -11.16
C LEU A 34 0.27 2.76 -10.32
N TYR A 35 1.52 2.93 -9.90
CA TYR A 35 2.26 1.98 -9.06
C TYR A 35 1.45 1.50 -7.84
N THR A 36 0.73 2.42 -7.18
CA THR A 36 -0.09 2.10 -6.00
C THR A 36 -1.08 0.97 -6.26
N LEU A 37 -1.68 0.93 -7.46
CA LEU A 37 -2.61 -0.13 -7.86
C LEU A 37 -1.88 -1.30 -8.53
N ALA A 38 -1.02 -1.03 -9.50
CA ALA A 38 -0.33 -2.07 -10.27
C ALA A 38 0.44 -3.03 -9.36
N SER A 39 1.21 -2.50 -8.40
CA SER A 39 1.98 -3.32 -7.45
C SER A 39 1.09 -4.25 -6.63
N VAL A 40 -0.06 -3.76 -6.15
CA VAL A 40 -0.98 -4.57 -5.32
C VAL A 40 -1.60 -5.71 -6.13
N VAL A 41 -2.05 -5.40 -7.35
CA VAL A 41 -2.66 -6.39 -8.24
C VAL A 41 -1.63 -7.46 -8.64
N ASP A 42 -0.44 -7.04 -9.06
CA ASP A 42 0.61 -7.96 -9.49
C ASP A 42 1.09 -8.84 -8.32
N ASP A 43 1.29 -8.26 -7.13
CA ASP A 43 1.69 -9.02 -5.93
C ASP A 43 0.61 -10.06 -5.55
N ALA A 44 -0.67 -9.69 -5.63
CA ALA A 44 -1.79 -10.60 -5.36
C ALA A 44 -1.88 -11.73 -6.40
N GLU A 45 -1.77 -11.41 -7.69
CA GLU A 45 -1.86 -12.38 -8.79
C GLU A 45 -0.68 -13.36 -8.78
N MET A 46 0.52 -12.87 -8.49
CA MET A 46 1.74 -13.69 -8.45
C MET A 46 1.92 -14.44 -7.13
N GLY A 47 1.07 -14.19 -6.12
CA GLY A 47 1.15 -14.85 -4.82
C GLY A 47 2.37 -14.44 -4.01
N VAL A 48 2.77 -13.17 -4.08
CA VAL A 48 3.86 -12.61 -3.28
C VAL A 48 3.48 -12.66 -1.79
N THR A 49 4.37 -13.25 -0.98
CA THR A 49 4.16 -13.40 0.47
C THR A 49 4.84 -12.30 1.28
N ASP A 50 6.00 -11.84 0.82
CA ASP A 50 6.87 -10.91 1.53
C ASP A 50 7.36 -9.82 0.58
N VAL A 51 7.00 -8.56 0.87
CA VAL A 51 7.38 -7.40 0.06
C VAL A 51 8.61 -6.72 0.69
N VAL A 52 9.78 -6.92 0.09
CA VAL A 52 11.04 -6.28 0.51
C VAL A 52 11.36 -5.10 -0.41
N ARG A 53 11.41 -3.88 0.15
CA ARG A 53 11.64 -2.64 -0.60
C ARG A 53 12.27 -1.55 0.28
N GLY A 54 12.65 -0.42 -0.33
CA GLY A 54 13.22 0.72 0.38
C GLY A 54 12.25 1.35 1.38
N ALA A 55 12.79 1.90 2.47
CA ALA A 55 12.00 2.53 3.54
C ALA A 55 11.23 3.79 3.09
N ASP A 56 11.60 4.37 1.94
CA ASP A 56 10.86 5.44 1.27
C ASP A 56 9.44 5.01 0.85
N HIS A 57 9.17 3.72 0.75
CA HIS A 57 7.85 3.18 0.43
C HIS A 57 6.94 2.98 1.65
N VAL A 58 7.39 3.25 2.89
CA VAL A 58 6.58 3.06 4.11
C VAL A 58 5.24 3.80 4.05
N THR A 59 5.22 5.00 3.47
CA THR A 59 3.99 5.79 3.28
C THR A 59 3.02 5.13 2.29
N ASN A 60 3.54 4.44 1.26
CA ASN A 60 2.72 3.70 0.30
C ASN A 60 2.07 2.46 0.95
N THR A 61 2.73 1.85 1.94
CA THR A 61 2.22 0.64 2.61
C THR A 61 0.82 0.84 3.18
N ALA A 62 0.55 1.99 3.83
CA ALA A 62 -0.77 2.25 4.39
C ALA A 62 -1.88 2.31 3.33
N ALA A 63 -1.63 2.95 2.18
CA ALA A 63 -2.57 2.99 1.07
C ALA A 63 -2.75 1.60 0.44
N GLN A 64 -1.66 0.86 0.23
CA GLN A 64 -1.69 -0.46 -0.39
C GLN A 64 -2.40 -1.51 0.48
N ILE A 65 -2.23 -1.48 1.80
CA ILE A 65 -2.99 -2.33 2.73
C ILE A 65 -4.51 -2.10 2.58
N GLN A 66 -4.94 -0.84 2.44
CA GLN A 66 -6.35 -0.54 2.23
C GLN A 66 -6.87 -1.09 0.90
N ILE A 67 -6.06 -1.02 -0.17
CA ILE A 67 -6.43 -1.58 -1.48
C ILE A 67 -6.53 -3.10 -1.41
N PHE A 68 -5.58 -3.78 -0.75
CA PHE A 68 -5.64 -5.23 -0.53
C PHE A 68 -6.88 -5.68 0.25
N ALA A 69 -7.41 -4.82 1.12
CA ALA A 69 -8.55 -5.13 1.98
C ALA A 69 -9.92 -4.76 1.39
N ALA A 70 -9.97 -4.14 0.22
CA ALA A 70 -11.20 -3.73 -0.47
C ALA A 70 -11.86 -4.90 -1.21
#